data_AF-A0A959X1K4-F1
#
_entry.id   AF-A0A959X1K4-F1
#
_cell.length_a   1.000
_cell.length_b   1.000
_cell.length_c   1.000
_cell.angle_alpha   90.00
_cell.angle_beta   90.00
_cell.angle_gamma   90.00
#
_symmetry.space_group_name_H-M   'P 1'
#
loop_
_entity.id
_entity.type
_entity.pdbx_description
1 polymer ?
#
loop_
_entity_poly.entity_id
_entity_poly.type
_entity_poly.pdbx_seq_one_letter_code
_entity_poly.pdbx_strand_id
1 'polypeptide(L)' 'MSEMTLTEVMAELASLEDPKIRAVNERYGDDHGVNLTKLRALAKQLKTRHEFAEQLWATGDS' A
#
# COMPACT_ATOMS: atom_id res chain seq x y z
N MET A 1 11.36 -10.63 14.66
CA MET A 1 11.04 -10.10 13.31
C MET A 1 9.58 -10.44 13.10
N SER A 2 8.63 -9.52 13.37
CA SER A 2 7.22 -9.83 13.14
C SER A 2 7.00 -10.08 11.66
N GLU A 3 6.50 -11.26 11.37
CA GLU A 3 5.99 -11.64 10.06
C GLU A 3 4.66 -10.90 9.90
N MET A 4 4.69 -9.73 9.25
CA MET A 4 3.45 -9.06 8.84
C MET A 4 2.75 -9.94 7.81
N THR A 5 1.54 -10.35 8.12
CA THR A 5 0.70 -11.16 7.25
C THR A 5 0.07 -10.31 6.15
N LEU A 6 -0.35 -10.94 5.05
CA LEU A 6 -1.03 -10.26 3.94
C LEU A 6 -2.24 -9.45 4.45
N THR A 7 -3.01 -10.05 5.35
CA THR A 7 -4.22 -9.44 5.93
C THR A 7 -3.91 -8.18 6.72
N GLU A 8 -2.84 -8.16 7.51
CA GLU A 8 -2.42 -6.98 8.27
C GLU A 8 -1.97 -5.85 7.34
N VAL A 9 -1.20 -6.18 6.30
CA VAL A 9 -0.77 -5.19 5.31
C VAL A 9 -1.95 -4.62 4.53
N MET A 10 -2.91 -5.46 4.11
CA MET A 10 -4.12 -5.01 3.44
C MET A 10 -4.98 -4.12 4.35
N ALA A 11 -5.12 -4.47 5.63
CA ALA A 11 -5.84 -3.65 6.60
C ALA A 11 -5.15 -2.30 6.84
N GLU A 12 -3.81 -2.29 6.88
CA GLU A 12 -3.04 -1.06 7.02
C GLU A 12 -3.17 -0.19 5.76
N LEU A 13 -3.05 -0.77 4.56
CA LEU A 13 -3.27 -0.06 3.30
C LEU A 13 -4.68 0.56 3.21
N ALA A 14 -5.72 -0.19 3.56
CA ALA A 14 -7.09 0.31 3.61
C ALA A 14 -7.26 1.46 4.63
N SER A 15 -6.56 1.38 5.78
CA SER A 15 -6.58 2.47 6.78
C SER A 15 -5.86 3.74 6.32
N LEU A 16 -4.97 3.63 5.32
CA LEU A 16 -4.23 4.74 4.74
C LEU A 16 -4.98 5.44 3.60
N GLU A 17 -6.08 4.87 3.13
CA GLU A 17 -6.92 5.45 2.09
C GLU A 17 -7.58 6.75 2.60
N ASP A 18 -7.37 7.84 1.86
CA ASP A 18 -7.96 9.14 2.15
C ASP A 18 -8.44 9.78 0.83
N PRO A 19 -9.74 10.10 0.69
CA PRO A 19 -10.28 10.72 -0.51
C PRO A 19 -9.65 12.08 -0.83
N LYS A 20 -9.10 12.79 0.17
CA LYS A 20 -8.34 14.03 -0.07
C LYS A 20 -7.01 13.76 -0.74
N ILE A 21 -6.34 12.67 -0.35
CA ILE A 21 -5.08 12.26 -0.96
C ILE A 21 -5.33 11.76 -2.38
N ARG A 22 -6.40 10.98 -2.59
CA ARG A 22 -6.86 10.60 -3.92
C ARG A 22 -7.00 11.80 -4.85
N ALA A 23 -7.75 12.83 -4.43
CA ALA A 23 -7.95 14.03 -5.25
C ALA A 23 -6.65 14.82 -5.53
N VAL A 24 -5.63 14.69 -4.69
CA VAL A 24 -4.31 15.28 -4.91
C VAL A 24 -3.50 14.42 -5.88
N ASN A 25 -3.45 13.11 -5.66
CA ASN A 25 -2.75 12.16 -6.52
C ASN A 25 -3.33 12.17 -7.94
N GLU A 26 -4.66 12.26 -8.07
CA GLU A 26 -5.34 12.31 -9.38
C GLU A 26 -4.90 13.54 -10.18
N ARG A 27 -4.60 14.67 -9.52
CA ARG A 27 -4.05 15.86 -10.19
C ARG A 27 -2.64 15.63 -10.74
N TYR A 28 -1.92 14.67 -10.18
CA TYR A 28 -0.60 14.23 -10.63
C TYR A 28 -0.64 13.03 -11.57
N GLY A 29 -1.85 12.53 -11.94
CA GLY A 29 -2.02 11.36 -12.81
C GLY A 29 -1.91 10.01 -12.10
N ASP A 30 -2.07 10.00 -10.78
CA ASP A 30 -2.00 8.83 -9.92
C ASP A 30 -3.39 8.62 -9.27
N ASP A 31 -4.02 7.47 -9.48
CA ASP A 31 -5.35 7.15 -8.96
C ASP A 31 -5.34 6.55 -7.54
N HIS A 32 -4.17 6.37 -6.94
CA HIS A 32 -4.05 5.79 -5.61
C HIS A 32 -4.65 6.74 -4.56
N GLY A 33 -5.55 6.20 -3.73
CA GLY A 33 -6.12 6.92 -2.59
C GLY A 33 -5.19 7.02 -1.38
N VAL A 34 -3.96 6.53 -1.47
CA VAL A 34 -3.04 6.43 -0.33
C VAL A 34 -1.92 7.47 -0.38
N ASN A 35 -1.47 7.89 0.80
CA ASN A 35 -0.31 8.77 0.89
C ASN A 35 0.97 7.99 0.56
N LEU A 36 1.60 8.31 -0.58
CA LEU A 36 2.81 7.64 -1.08
C LEU A 36 3.98 7.65 -0.08
N THR A 37 4.06 8.65 0.81
CA THR A 37 5.08 8.68 1.86
C THR A 37 4.81 7.64 2.94
N LYS A 38 3.55 7.44 3.33
CA LYS A 38 3.15 6.39 4.26
C LYS A 38 3.28 5.00 3.63
N LEU A 39 2.86 4.86 2.37
CA LEU A 39 3.07 3.64 1.57
C LEU A 39 4.56 3.27 1.53
N ARG A 40 5.44 4.25 1.33
CA ARG A 40 6.90 4.05 1.35
C ARG A 40 7.42 3.62 2.72
N ALA A 41 6.85 4.12 3.82
CA ALA A 41 7.23 3.71 5.17
C ALA A 41 6.89 2.23 5.42
N LEU A 42 5.68 1.80 5.02
CA LEU A 42 5.24 0.41 5.09
C LEU A 42 6.15 -0.50 4.25
N ALA A 43 6.43 -0.12 2.99
CA ALA A 43 7.34 -0.85 2.12
C ALA A 43 8.76 -0.97 2.72
N LYS A 44 9.24 0.08 3.40
CA LYS A 44 10.54 0.07 4.08
C LYS A 44 10.58 -0.92 5.26
N GLN A 45 9.47 -1.08 5.98
CA GLN A 45 9.35 -2.04 7.08
C GLN A 45 9.27 -3.49 6.57
N LEU A 46 8.48 -3.71 5.51
CA LEU A 46 8.33 -5.02 4.87
C LEU A 46 9.64 -5.50 4.23
N LYS A 47 10.46 -4.57 3.75
CA LYS A 47 11.66 -4.83 2.93
C LYS A 47 11.31 -5.61 1.66
N THR A 48 12.31 -5.95 0.86
CA THR A 48 12.11 -6.76 -0.34
C THR A 48 11.72 -8.19 0.06
N ARG A 49 10.47 -8.58 -0.26
CA ARG A 49 9.93 -9.93 -0.09
C ARG A 49 9.17 -10.33 -1.35
N HIS A 50 9.79 -11.13 -2.21
CA HIS A 50 9.24 -11.43 -3.53
C HIS A 50 7.91 -12.19 -3.46
N GLU A 51 7.86 -13.27 -2.68
CA GLU A 51 6.63 -14.07 -2.49
C GLU A 51 5.47 -13.22 -1.94
N PHE A 52 5.78 -12.26 -1.07
CA PHE A 52 4.78 -11.36 -0.52
C PHE A 52 4.26 -10.35 -1.57
N ALA A 53 5.16 -9.85 -2.42
CA ALA A 53 4.79 -8.98 -3.53
C ALA A 53 3.91 -9.71 -4.55
N GLU A 54 4.17 -10.99 -4.83
CA GLU A 54 3.31 -11.81 -5.69
C GLU A 54 1.91 -12.00 -5.09
N GLN A 55 1.82 -12.27 -3.78
CA GLN A 55 0.52 -12.40 -3.12
C GLN A 55 -0.26 -11.09 -3.10
N LEU A 56 0.42 -9.95 -2.89
CA LEU A 56 -0.20 -8.63 -3.00
C LEU A 56 -0.64 -8.33 -4.44
N TRP A 57 0.16 -8.68 -5.44
CA TRP A 57 -0.23 -8.50 -6.84
C TRP A 57 -1.46 -9.33 -7.21
N ALA A 58 -1.57 -10.54 -6.66
CA ALA A 58 -2.70 -11.43 -6.88
C ALA A 58 -4.03 -10.90 -6.33
N THR A 59 -4.03 -9.91 -5.43
CA THR A 59 -5.28 -9.30 -4.92
C THR A 59 -5.95 -8.40 -5.96
N GLY A 60 -5.22 -7.94 -6.98
CA GLY A 60 -5.75 -7.07 -8.04
C GLY A 60 -6.17 -5.68 -7.54
N ASP A 61 -5.67 -5.28 -6.39
CA ASP A 61 -5.85 -3.93 -5.82
C ASP A 61 -4.86 -2.99 -6.52
N SER A 62 -5.22 -2.58 -7.75
CA SER A 62 -4.46 -1.65 -8.60
C SER A 62 -5.30 -0.45 -8.99
#